data_AF-A0A5M9K2V2-F1
#
_entry.id   AF-A0A5M9K2V2-F1
#
_cell.length_a   1.000
_cell.length_b   1.000
_cell.length_c   1.000
_cell.angle_alpha   90.00
_cell.angle_beta   90.00
_cell.angle_gamma   90.00
#
_symmetry.space_group_name_H-M   'P 1'
#
loop_
_entity.id
_entity.type
_entity.pdbx_description
1 polymer ?
#
loop_
_entity_poly.entity_id
_entity_poly.type
_entity_poly.pdbx_seq_one_letter_code
_entity_poly.pdbx_strand_id
1 'polypeptide(L)'
;MDVLEKELMKLQRDSSFNQSIEDVDKIIQQLERAREAIVSEPQSASITLAKLQNPLKNGFDKVTDDIKKIHKAHTTYGKALNSNFPKQELHTEIDALATHPKLINRAITMHLLREGQFEVASNITRRRTQYPRESLD
;
A
#
# COMPACT_ATOMS: atom_id res chain seq x y z
N MET A 1 11.29 -20.57 7.24
CA MET A 1 10.81 -20.64 5.84
C MET A 1 9.47 -21.37 5.75
N ASP A 2 9.35 -22.61 6.24
CA ASP A 2 8.09 -23.38 6.24
C ASP A 2 6.87 -22.64 6.86
N VAL A 3 7.06 -21.96 7.99
CA VAL A 3 5.99 -21.15 8.62
C VAL A 3 5.53 -19.98 7.74
N LEU A 4 6.47 -19.31 7.05
CA LEU A 4 6.15 -18.18 6.18
C LEU A 4 5.42 -18.64 4.92
N GLU A 5 5.84 -19.75 4.32
CA GLU A 5 5.19 -20.35 3.16
C GLU A 5 3.75 -20.76 3.50
N LYS A 6 3.56 -21.39 4.67
CA LYS A 6 2.23 -21.79 5.15
C LYS A 6 1.31 -20.59 5.38
N GLU A 7 1.79 -19.52 6.02
CA GLU A 7 1.00 -18.31 6.23
C GLU A 7 0.76 -17.54 4.93
N LEU A 8 1.69 -17.58 3.97
CA LEU A 8 1.51 -17.02 2.63
C LEU A 8 0.43 -17.77 1.83
N MET A 9 0.42 -19.09 1.88
CA MET A 9 -0.64 -19.89 1.24
C MET A 9 -2.02 -19.59 1.86
N LYS A 10 -2.09 -19.44 3.18
CA LYS A 10 -3.34 -19.01 3.86
C LYS A 10 -3.75 -17.62 3.41
N LEU A 11 -2.81 -16.67 3.36
CA LEU A 11 -3.10 -15.32 2.90
C LEU A 11 -3.63 -15.35 1.47
N GLN A 12 -2.98 -16.03 0.53
CA GLN A 12 -3.43 -16.12 -0.87
C GLN A 12 -4.84 -16.72 -0.99
N ARG A 13 -5.19 -17.67 -0.13
CA ARG A 13 -6.52 -18.26 -0.10
C ARG A 13 -7.56 -17.31 0.50
N ASP A 14 -7.21 -16.59 1.56
CA ASP A 14 -8.15 -15.80 2.37
C ASP A 14 -8.15 -14.30 2.04
N SER A 15 -7.23 -13.79 1.23
CA SER A 15 -7.09 -12.36 0.88
C SER A 15 -7.90 -11.93 -0.34
N SER A 16 -8.56 -12.86 -1.02
CA SER A 16 -9.37 -12.51 -2.18
C SER A 16 -10.63 -11.76 -1.76
N PHE A 17 -10.85 -10.60 -2.37
CA PHE A 17 -12.07 -9.81 -2.21
C PHE A 17 -13.26 -10.37 -3.02
N ASN A 18 -13.08 -11.47 -3.77
CA ASN A 18 -14.14 -12.02 -4.64
C ASN A 18 -15.45 -12.27 -3.89
N GLN A 19 -15.39 -12.84 -2.67
CA GLN A 19 -16.60 -13.10 -1.89
C GLN A 19 -17.32 -11.82 -1.48
N SER A 20 -16.57 -10.80 -1.08
CA SER A 20 -17.09 -9.49 -0.71
C SER A 20 -17.72 -8.78 -1.90
N ILE A 21 -17.08 -8.88 -3.09
CA ILE A 21 -17.62 -8.36 -4.35
C ILE A 21 -18.95 -9.05 -4.70
N GLU A 22 -18.99 -10.39 -4.65
CA GLU A 22 -20.23 -11.15 -4.88
C GLU A 22 -21.36 -10.77 -3.92
N ASP A 23 -21.03 -10.52 -2.64
CA ASP A 23 -22.02 -10.12 -1.65
C ASP A 23 -22.50 -8.68 -1.87
N VAL A 24 -21.64 -7.77 -2.33
CA VAL A 24 -22.04 -6.43 -2.77
C VAL A 24 -22.95 -6.51 -4.01
N ASP A 25 -22.63 -7.35 -4.99
CA ASP A 25 -23.47 -7.55 -6.18
C ASP A 25 -24.85 -8.08 -5.81
N LYS A 26 -24.95 -9.00 -4.83
CA LYS A 26 -26.24 -9.46 -4.31
C LYS A 26 -27.03 -8.33 -3.65
N ILE A 27 -26.37 -7.44 -2.91
CA ILE A 27 -27.02 -6.26 -2.32
C ILE A 27 -27.56 -5.33 -3.42
N ILE A 28 -26.77 -5.07 -4.47
CA ILE A 28 -27.19 -4.26 -5.62
C ILE A 28 -28.43 -4.88 -6.27
N GLN A 29 -28.40 -6.19 -6.57
CA GLN A 29 -29.55 -6.89 -7.15
C GLN A 29 -30.80 -6.83 -6.26
N GLN A 30 -30.65 -6.90 -4.94
CA GLN A 30 -31.77 -6.75 -4.00
C GLN A 30 -32.37 -5.34 -4.05
N LEU A 31 -31.53 -4.31 -4.08
CA LEU A 31 -31.96 -2.91 -4.18
C LEU A 31 -32.64 -2.62 -5.52
N GLU A 32 -32.12 -3.16 -6.61
CA GLU A 32 -32.71 -3.03 -7.95
C GLU A 32 -34.08 -3.67 -8.03
N ARG A 33 -34.22 -4.92 -7.55
CA ARG A 33 -35.52 -5.60 -7.48
C ARG A 33 -36.53 -4.85 -6.62
N ALA A 34 -36.09 -4.32 -5.48
CA ALA A 34 -36.96 -3.52 -4.62
C ALA A 34 -37.41 -2.22 -5.33
N ARG A 35 -36.49 -1.56 -6.05
CA ARG A 35 -36.81 -0.37 -6.87
C ARG A 35 -37.83 -0.70 -7.95
N GLU A 36 -37.63 -1.78 -8.69
CA GLU A 36 -38.55 -2.23 -9.75
C GLU A 36 -39.94 -2.55 -9.20
N ALA A 37 -40.01 -3.26 -8.06
CA ALA A 37 -41.28 -3.58 -7.40
C ALA A 37 -42.06 -2.32 -6.98
N ILE A 38 -41.36 -1.30 -6.46
CA ILE A 38 -41.96 -0.01 -6.09
C ILE A 38 -42.45 0.76 -7.32
N VAL A 39 -41.69 0.73 -8.42
CA VAL A 39 -42.10 1.36 -9.68
C VAL A 39 -43.34 0.69 -10.25
N SER A 40 -43.43 -0.65 -10.20
CA SER A 40 -44.60 -1.38 -10.68
C SER A 40 -45.83 -1.21 -9.80
N GLU A 41 -45.65 -1.14 -8.47
CA GLU A 41 -46.75 -1.06 -7.52
C GLU A 41 -46.43 -0.05 -6.40
N PRO A 42 -46.68 1.26 -6.63
CA PRO A 42 -46.30 2.34 -5.70
C PRO A 42 -46.94 2.20 -4.31
N GLN A 43 -48.13 1.60 -4.23
CA GLN A 43 -48.85 1.38 -2.96
C GLN A 43 -48.18 0.32 -2.08
N SER A 44 -47.35 -0.55 -2.65
CA SER A 44 -46.61 -1.60 -1.93
C SER A 44 -45.30 -1.11 -1.29
N ALA A 45 -44.94 0.17 -1.49
CA ALA A 45 -43.60 0.66 -1.18
C ALA A 45 -43.18 0.48 0.28
N SER A 46 -44.09 0.75 1.23
CA SER A 46 -43.82 0.57 2.66
C SER A 46 -43.52 -0.89 3.02
N ILE A 47 -44.27 -1.83 2.44
CA ILE A 47 -44.11 -3.27 2.66
C ILE A 47 -42.81 -3.77 2.01
N THR A 48 -42.51 -3.31 0.80
CA THR A 48 -41.29 -3.67 0.06
C THR A 48 -40.04 -3.18 0.79
N LEU A 49 -40.05 -1.96 1.31
CA LEU A 49 -38.94 -1.40 2.11
C LEU A 49 -38.79 -2.14 3.45
N ALA A 50 -39.89 -2.47 4.13
CA ALA A 50 -39.84 -3.24 5.38
C ALA A 50 -39.23 -4.63 5.16
N LYS A 51 -39.58 -5.31 4.06
CA LYS A 51 -39.00 -6.61 3.69
C LYS A 51 -37.51 -6.51 3.32
N LEU A 52 -37.06 -5.39 2.77
CA LEU A 52 -35.67 -5.14 2.38
C LEU A 52 -34.75 -4.89 3.57
N GLN A 53 -35.27 -4.37 4.69
CA GLN A 53 -34.48 -3.91 5.81
C GLN A 53 -33.58 -5.01 6.42
N ASN A 54 -34.12 -6.19 6.68
CA ASN A 54 -33.37 -7.30 7.26
C ASN A 54 -32.35 -7.92 6.29
N PRO A 55 -32.72 -8.28 5.04
CA PRO A 55 -31.77 -8.77 4.05
C PRO A 55 -30.60 -7.81 3.79
N LEU A 56 -30.89 -6.51 3.69
CA LEU A 56 -29.88 -5.49 3.43
C LEU A 56 -28.88 -5.38 4.60
N LYS A 57 -29.39 -5.36 5.83
CA LYS A 57 -28.54 -5.36 7.03
C LYS A 57 -27.64 -6.59 7.08
N ASN A 58 -28.21 -7.78 6.87
CA ASN A 58 -27.47 -9.02 6.84
C ASN A 58 -26.40 -9.03 5.72
N GLY A 59 -26.68 -8.42 4.56
CA GLY A 59 -25.71 -8.24 3.49
C GLY A 59 -24.52 -7.40 3.93
N PHE A 60 -24.77 -6.23 4.55
CA PHE A 60 -23.71 -5.37 5.06
C PHE A 60 -22.88 -6.03 6.17
N ASP A 61 -23.53 -6.78 7.07
CA ASP A 61 -22.85 -7.53 8.12
C ASP A 61 -21.89 -8.58 7.51
N LYS A 62 -22.33 -9.31 6.47
CA LYS A 62 -21.48 -10.27 5.74
C LYS A 62 -20.28 -9.62 5.06
N VAL A 63 -20.51 -8.54 4.30
CA VAL A 63 -19.42 -7.78 3.65
C VAL A 63 -18.40 -7.31 4.68
N THR A 64 -18.88 -6.84 5.83
CA THR A 64 -18.01 -6.40 6.93
C THR A 64 -17.20 -7.55 7.50
N ASP A 65 -17.80 -8.72 7.68
CA ASP A 65 -17.12 -9.90 8.21
C ASP A 65 -16.07 -10.48 7.24
N ASP A 66 -16.34 -10.45 5.94
CA ASP A 66 -15.37 -10.81 4.89
C ASP A 66 -14.16 -9.89 4.94
N ILE A 67 -14.36 -8.57 5.02
CA ILE A 67 -13.29 -7.59 5.14
C ILE A 67 -12.47 -7.83 6.42
N LYS A 68 -13.13 -8.10 7.55
CA LYS A 68 -12.43 -8.44 8.82
C LYS A 68 -11.57 -9.69 8.64
N LYS A 69 -12.05 -10.71 7.91
CA LYS A 69 -11.29 -11.94 7.66
C LYS A 69 -10.02 -11.65 6.86
N ILE A 70 -10.12 -10.88 5.78
CA ILE A 70 -8.98 -10.46 4.95
C ILE A 70 -7.96 -9.68 5.80
N HIS A 71 -8.42 -8.70 6.58
CA HIS A 71 -7.56 -7.91 7.46
C HIS A 71 -6.82 -8.78 8.49
N LYS A 72 -7.52 -9.78 9.09
CA LYS A 72 -6.90 -10.75 10.02
C LYS A 72 -5.82 -11.59 9.34
N ALA A 73 -6.04 -12.03 8.09
CA ALA A 73 -5.05 -12.77 7.32
C ALA A 73 -3.80 -11.92 7.06
N HIS A 74 -3.98 -10.67 6.60
CA HIS A 74 -2.86 -9.72 6.40
C HIS A 74 -2.10 -9.43 7.69
N THR A 75 -2.81 -9.21 8.80
CA THR A 75 -2.17 -8.94 10.10
C THR A 75 -1.36 -10.13 10.59
N THR A 76 -1.90 -11.35 10.44
CA THR A 76 -1.21 -12.59 10.84
C THR A 76 0.04 -12.81 10.00
N TYR A 77 -0.06 -12.66 8.67
CA TYR A 77 1.09 -12.78 7.79
C TYR A 77 2.15 -11.72 8.08
N GLY A 78 1.76 -10.45 8.29
CA GLY A 78 2.70 -9.38 8.66
C GLY A 78 3.42 -9.64 9.98
N LYS A 79 2.74 -10.20 10.98
CA LYS A 79 3.38 -10.65 12.22
C LYS A 79 4.38 -11.78 11.97
N ALA A 80 3.99 -12.80 11.19
CA ALA A 80 4.88 -13.88 10.83
C ALA A 80 6.13 -13.38 10.10
N LEU A 81 5.97 -12.41 9.19
CA LEU A 81 7.07 -11.75 8.47
C LEU A 81 8.03 -11.05 9.45
N ASN A 82 7.50 -10.22 10.35
CA ASN A 82 8.30 -9.50 11.35
C ASN A 82 9.03 -10.43 12.34
N SER A 83 8.49 -11.62 12.62
CA SER A 83 9.13 -12.59 13.53
C SER A 83 10.15 -13.48 12.87
N ASN A 84 10.00 -13.77 11.57
CA ASN A 84 10.86 -14.73 10.86
C ASN A 84 11.93 -14.07 10.00
N PHE A 85 11.76 -12.81 9.61
CA PHE A 85 12.83 -12.06 8.97
C PHE A 85 13.69 -11.38 10.04
N PRO A 86 15.02 -11.57 10.03
CA PRO A 86 15.89 -10.87 10.95
C PRO A 86 15.73 -9.37 10.72
N LYS A 87 15.63 -8.61 11.81
CA LYS A 87 15.71 -7.15 11.76
C LYS A 87 17.12 -6.81 11.29
N GLN A 88 17.30 -6.61 10.00
CA GLN A 88 18.57 -6.13 9.48
C GLN A 88 18.67 -4.67 9.91
N GLU A 89 19.56 -4.39 10.86
CA GLU A 89 20.01 -3.03 11.09
C GLU A 89 20.62 -2.56 9.77
N LEU A 90 20.09 -1.45 9.23
CA LEU A 90 20.69 -0.82 8.07
C LEU A 90 22.16 -0.59 8.41
N HIS A 91 23.07 -1.11 7.58
CA HIS A 91 24.50 -0.91 7.78
C HIS A 91 24.78 0.59 7.68
N THR A 92 24.79 1.27 8.82
CA THR A 92 25.16 2.69 8.95
C THR A 92 26.68 2.87 8.96
N GLU A 93 27.44 1.78 9.06
CA GLU A 93 28.90 1.77 9.08
C GLU A 93 29.51 2.12 7.72
N ILE A 94 28.83 1.79 6.63
CA ILE A 94 29.31 2.09 5.27
C ILE A 94 28.49 3.27 4.75
N ASP A 95 29.01 4.47 4.94
CA ASP A 95 28.56 5.61 4.13
C ASP A 95 28.96 5.33 2.68
N ALA A 96 28.08 4.66 1.92
CA ALA A 96 28.28 4.33 0.52
C ALA A 96 28.54 5.59 -0.34
N LEU A 97 28.15 6.77 0.17
CA LEU A 97 28.43 8.06 -0.44
C LEU A 97 29.84 8.57 -0.06
N ALA A 98 30.35 8.25 1.13
CA ALA A 98 31.72 8.63 1.54
C ALA A 98 32.80 8.11 0.58
N THR A 99 32.62 6.93 -0.02
CA THR A 99 33.55 6.35 -1.00
C THR A 99 33.48 7.03 -2.38
N HIS A 100 32.45 7.85 -2.64
CA HIS A 100 32.18 8.44 -3.95
C HIS A 100 32.07 9.98 -3.96
N PRO A 101 33.04 10.72 -3.36
CA PRO A 101 32.99 12.18 -3.28
C PRO A 101 32.99 12.85 -4.66
N LYS A 102 33.57 12.20 -5.68
CA LYS A 102 33.58 12.69 -7.07
C LYS A 102 32.18 12.72 -7.69
N LEU A 103 31.36 11.70 -7.43
CA LEU A 103 30.00 11.60 -7.98
C LEU A 103 29.06 12.57 -7.27
N ILE A 104 29.20 12.71 -5.96
CA ILE A 104 28.41 13.64 -5.13
C ILE A 104 28.66 15.09 -5.55
N ASN A 105 29.93 15.51 -5.61
CA ASN A 105 30.27 16.87 -6.01
C ASN A 105 29.82 17.18 -7.45
N ARG A 106 29.84 16.19 -8.34
CA ARG A 106 29.31 16.34 -9.71
C ARG A 106 27.79 16.51 -9.69
N ALA A 107 27.05 15.70 -8.93
CA ALA A 107 25.60 15.82 -8.81
C ALA A 107 25.20 17.19 -8.25
N ILE A 108 25.87 17.65 -7.19
CA ILE A 108 25.67 18.98 -6.59
C ILE A 108 25.96 20.09 -7.61
N THR A 109 27.08 20.01 -8.32
CA THR A 109 27.45 21.00 -9.34
C THR A 109 26.40 21.04 -10.46
N MET A 110 25.98 19.88 -10.98
CA MET A 110 24.95 19.80 -12.03
C MET A 110 23.61 20.35 -11.56
N HIS A 111 23.24 20.14 -10.30
CA HIS A 111 22.02 20.69 -9.72
C HIS A 111 22.07 22.22 -9.63
N LEU A 112 23.16 22.77 -9.08
CA LEU A 112 23.36 24.22 -8.96
C LEU A 112 23.40 24.93 -10.32
N LEU A 113 24.00 24.30 -11.34
CA LEU A 113 23.97 24.81 -12.71
C LEU A 113 22.54 24.86 -13.27
N ARG A 114 21.70 23.86 -12.97
CA ARG A 114 20.30 23.83 -13.39
C ARG A 114 19.48 24.92 -12.70
N GLU A 115 19.80 25.26 -11.46
CA GLU A 115 19.13 26.30 -10.68
C GLU A 115 19.66 27.72 -10.96
N GLY A 116 20.66 27.87 -11.84
CA GLY A 116 21.25 29.17 -12.18
C GLY A 116 22.29 29.68 -11.18
N GLN A 117 22.70 28.85 -10.21
CA GLN A 117 23.69 29.18 -9.17
C GLN A 117 25.13 28.97 -9.69
N PHE A 118 25.50 29.69 -10.76
CA PHE A 118 26.74 29.47 -11.52
C PHE A 118 28.02 29.76 -10.72
N GLU A 119 28.04 30.81 -9.90
CA GLU A 119 29.21 31.16 -9.09
C GLU A 119 29.50 30.11 -8.01
N VAL A 120 28.45 29.57 -7.39
CA VAL A 120 28.57 28.52 -6.37
C VAL A 120 29.02 27.20 -7.01
N ALA A 121 28.44 26.83 -8.16
CA ALA A 121 28.87 25.66 -8.93
C ALA A 121 30.34 25.74 -9.37
N SER A 122 30.79 26.92 -9.79
CA SER A 122 32.17 27.17 -10.21
C SER A 122 33.14 27.05 -9.03
N ASN A 123 32.78 27.58 -7.86
CA ASN A 123 33.58 27.47 -6.64
C ASN A 123 33.74 26.03 -6.16
N ILE A 124 32.69 25.22 -6.23
CA ILE A 124 32.74 23.79 -5.88
C ILE A 124 33.65 23.02 -6.84
N THR A 125 33.53 23.29 -8.15
CA THR A 125 34.38 22.69 -9.19
C THR A 125 35.85 23.08 -9.01
N ARG A 126 36.12 24.35 -8.70
CA ARG A 126 37.47 24.87 -8.45
C ARG A 126 38.11 24.27 -7.20
N ARG A 127 37.36 24.16 -6.11
CA ARG A 127 37.85 23.54 -4.86
C ARG A 127 38.21 22.06 -5.08
N ARG A 128 37.48 21.34 -5.93
CA ARG A 128 37.81 19.97 -6.34
C ARG A 128 39.16 19.88 -7.08
N THR A 129 39.45 20.80 -8.00
CA THR A 129 40.72 20.80 -8.74
C THR A 129 41.92 21.22 -7.88
N GLN A 130 41.68 22.06 -6.87
CA GLN A 130 42.74 22.63 -6.03
C GLN A 130 43.07 21.77 -4.80
N TYR A 131 42.11 20.99 -4.30
CA TYR A 131 42.31 19.99 -3.25
C TYR A 131 41.68 18.66 -3.67
N PRO A 132 42.35 17.87 -4.53
CA PRO A 132 41.96 16.49 -4.71
C PRO A 132 42.21 15.81 -3.36
N ARG A 133 41.15 15.41 -2.65
CA ARG A 133 41.33 14.58 -1.46
C ARG A 133 42.05 13.31 -1.91
N GLU A 134 43.34 13.23 -1.61
CA GLU A 134 44.09 11.98 -1.65
C GLU A 134 43.36 10.98 -0.76
N SER A 135 43.30 9.75 -1.23
CA SER A 135 42.80 8.60 -0.48
C SER A 135 43.46 8.61 0.90
N LEU A 136 42.67 8.88 1.94
CA LEU A 136 42.98 8.38 3.26
C LEU A 136 42.82 6.86 3.17
N ASP A 137 43.92 6.14 3.39
CA ASP A 137 43.92 4.71 3.74
C ASP A 137 42.97 4.46 4.92
#